data_AF-A0A0Q2LW60-F1
#
_entry.id   AF-A0A0Q2LW60-F1
#
_cell.length_a   1.000
_cell.length_b   1.000
_cell.length_c   1.000
_cell.angle_alpha   90.00
_cell.angle_beta   90.00
_cell.angle_gamma   90.00
#
_symmetry.space_group_name_H-M   'P 1'
#
loop_
_entity.id
_entity.type
_entity.pdbx_description
1 polymer ?
#
loop_
_entity_poly.entity_id
_entity_poly.type
_entity_poly.pdbx_seq_one_letter_code
_entity_poly.pdbx_strand_id
1 'polypeptide(L)'
;MFRSESGSATETVFMSNEGFGYIPARVFVPRSARLLTVDPLVDNAFREKWFGWLDPARVLVEYARLRSRGGARLVAAATTSKVVDALREFGVEHASCPRDYNELLPAPPVLDDMHAHRLAVQWPDLFPRITRLADWNGGAVLNRVMVPLVMEMMDGVQHGGGGVDCPPPLRQMWDVLGSGDVIPQKAWDDFHLEARLYYTTTSSNPGRDVEADTSGRVVYQAEWLVARTMEVVGGWAHQPPSLADMAYAAAAACVGDFAATLEPMLRPLEDEAAGEARANR
;
A
#
# COMPACT_ATOMS: atom_id res chain seq x y z
N MET A 1 9.01 3.98 -18.33
CA MET A 1 8.82 5.20 -19.13
C MET A 1 7.87 4.92 -20.27
N PHE A 2 6.75 5.64 -20.31
CA PHE A 2 5.80 5.61 -21.40
C PHE A 2 5.93 6.85 -22.28
N ARG A 3 5.65 6.72 -23.57
CA ARG A 3 5.55 7.83 -24.51
C ARG A 3 4.21 7.76 -25.23
N SER A 4 3.52 8.89 -25.31
CA SER A 4 2.32 9.00 -26.16
C SER A 4 2.72 8.99 -27.64
N GLU A 5 1.90 8.41 -28.50
CA GLU A 5 2.07 8.51 -29.96
C GLU A 5 1.58 9.87 -30.48
N SER A 6 0.66 10.52 -29.76
CA SER A 6 0.12 11.83 -30.12
C SER A 6 1.00 13.02 -29.70
N GLY A 7 2.13 12.79 -29.04
CA GLY A 7 3.02 13.87 -28.60
C GLY A 7 4.38 13.39 -28.08
N SER A 8 5.30 14.32 -27.81
CA SER A 8 6.63 13.99 -27.27
C SER A 8 6.67 13.76 -25.76
N ALA A 9 5.53 13.91 -25.06
CA ALA A 9 5.45 13.80 -23.62
C ALA A 9 5.79 12.37 -23.16
N THR A 10 6.68 12.29 -22.17
CA THR A 10 7.05 11.05 -21.50
C THR A 10 6.49 11.02 -20.09
N GLU A 11 6.05 9.85 -19.67
CA GLU A 11 5.49 9.61 -18.35
C GLU A 11 6.29 8.51 -17.63
N THR A 12 6.61 8.77 -16.36
CA THR A 12 7.21 7.76 -15.48
C THR A 12 6.10 7.01 -14.78
N VAL A 13 6.01 5.71 -15.04
CA VAL A 13 5.12 4.79 -14.34
C VAL A 13 5.95 3.78 -13.56
N PHE A 14 5.52 3.46 -12.34
CA PHE A 14 6.18 2.49 -11.48
C PHE A 14 5.17 1.53 -10.84
N MET A 15 5.68 0.41 -10.32
CA MET A 15 4.95 -0.52 -9.45
C MET A 15 5.94 -1.34 -8.61
N SER A 16 5.43 -1.96 -7.55
CA SER A 16 6.10 -3.03 -6.80
C SER A 16 5.31 -4.34 -6.96
N ASN A 17 5.99 -5.48 -6.81
CA ASN A 17 5.36 -6.80 -6.78
C ASN A 17 4.72 -7.16 -5.44
N GLU A 18 4.90 -6.32 -4.41
CA GLU A 18 4.33 -6.51 -3.08
C GLU A 18 2.83 -6.17 -3.13
N GLY A 19 1.97 -7.14 -2.83
CA GLY A 19 0.53 -7.03 -3.01
C GLY A 19 0.21 -6.68 -4.46
N PHE A 20 -0.43 -5.53 -4.68
CA PHE A 20 -0.58 -4.97 -6.02
C PHE A 20 -0.15 -3.51 -6.02
N GLY A 21 1.16 -3.29 -6.19
CA GLY A 21 1.76 -1.95 -6.24
C GLY A 21 1.90 -1.27 -4.89
N TYR A 22 2.01 -2.02 -3.79
CA TYR A 22 2.17 -1.46 -2.45
C TYR A 22 3.45 -0.62 -2.31
N ILE A 23 3.34 0.50 -1.62
CA ILE A 23 4.43 1.42 -1.31
C ILE A 23 4.77 1.26 0.18
N PRO A 24 5.97 0.75 0.52
CA PRO A 24 6.38 0.58 1.91
C PRO A 24 6.35 1.88 2.71
N ALA A 25 6.13 1.75 4.02
CA ALA A 25 6.24 2.87 4.95
C ALA A 25 7.60 3.59 4.78
N ARG A 26 7.58 4.92 4.90
CA ARG A 26 8.74 5.83 4.70
C ARG A 26 9.26 5.93 3.26
N VAL A 27 8.60 5.32 2.28
CA VAL A 27 8.86 5.61 0.87
C VAL A 27 7.98 6.78 0.43
N PHE A 28 8.63 7.89 0.05
CA PHE A 28 7.94 9.05 -0.51
C PHE A 28 8.13 9.09 -2.03
N VAL A 29 7.02 9.16 -2.75
CA VAL A 29 7.00 8.98 -4.21
C VAL A 29 7.13 10.34 -4.90
N PRO A 30 8.06 10.53 -5.85
CA PRO A 30 8.12 11.76 -6.63
C PRO A 30 6.77 12.05 -7.31
N ARG A 31 6.24 13.27 -7.19
CA ARG A 31 4.96 13.67 -7.81
C ARG A 31 4.96 13.56 -9.34
N SER A 32 6.13 13.51 -9.97
CA SER A 32 6.30 13.28 -11.41
C SER A 32 6.14 11.81 -11.84
N ALA A 33 6.07 10.88 -10.88
CA ALA A 33 5.89 9.46 -11.14
C ALA A 33 4.46 9.03 -10.79
N ARG A 34 3.90 8.12 -11.59
CA ARG A 34 2.54 7.60 -11.41
C ARG A 34 2.58 6.12 -11.08
N LEU A 35 1.85 5.75 -10.04
CA LEU A 35 1.68 4.35 -9.69
C LEU A 35 0.77 3.69 -10.72
N LEU A 36 1.17 2.56 -11.28
CA LEU A 36 0.41 1.84 -12.30
C LEU A 36 -1.04 1.58 -11.87
N THR A 37 -1.24 1.26 -10.59
CA THR A 37 -2.52 0.79 -10.04
C THR A 37 -3.59 1.86 -9.89
N VAL A 38 -3.26 3.12 -10.18
CA VAL A 38 -4.23 4.23 -10.17
C VAL A 38 -4.76 4.57 -11.57
N ASP A 39 -4.20 3.95 -12.61
CA ASP A 39 -4.71 4.13 -13.97
C ASP A 39 -6.06 3.40 -14.11
N PRO A 40 -7.15 4.08 -14.53
CA PRO A 40 -8.46 3.46 -14.72
C PRO A 40 -8.49 2.29 -15.71
N LEU A 41 -7.46 2.13 -16.56
CA LEU A 41 -7.30 0.96 -17.43
C LEU A 41 -7.00 -0.32 -16.64
N VAL A 42 -6.57 -0.20 -15.39
CA VAL A 42 -6.25 -1.31 -14.48
C VAL A 42 -7.49 -1.64 -13.66
N ASP A 43 -8.34 -2.49 -14.23
CA ASP A 43 -9.58 -2.94 -13.59
C ASP A 43 -9.35 -4.01 -12.51
N ASN A 44 -10.45 -4.42 -11.86
CA ASN A 44 -10.42 -5.43 -10.81
C ASN A 44 -9.92 -6.78 -11.34
N ALA A 45 -10.25 -7.16 -12.57
CA ALA A 45 -9.80 -8.43 -13.16
C ALA A 45 -8.27 -8.42 -13.38
N PHE A 46 -7.71 -7.30 -13.82
CA PHE A 46 -6.27 -7.13 -13.93
C PHE A 46 -5.62 -7.19 -12.54
N ARG A 47 -6.16 -6.44 -11.56
CA ARG A 47 -5.67 -6.49 -10.17
C ARG A 47 -5.68 -7.91 -9.62
N GLU A 48 -6.80 -8.62 -9.67
CA GLU A 48 -6.94 -9.99 -9.17
C GLU A 48 -5.96 -10.95 -9.86
N LYS A 49 -5.74 -10.79 -11.16
CA LYS A 49 -4.81 -11.61 -11.92
C LYS A 49 -3.35 -11.40 -11.48
N TRP A 50 -2.96 -10.15 -11.21
CA TRP A 50 -1.56 -9.76 -11.01
C TRP A 50 -1.20 -9.39 -9.56
N PHE A 51 -2.15 -9.47 -8.64
CA PHE A 51 -1.90 -9.32 -7.20
C PHE A 51 -0.94 -10.41 -6.74
N GLY A 52 0.15 -10.01 -6.09
CA GLY A 52 1.23 -10.91 -5.69
C GLY A 52 1.88 -11.56 -6.89
N TRP A 53 2.17 -10.83 -7.97
CA TRP A 53 2.91 -11.42 -9.08
C TRP A 53 4.41 -11.22 -8.90
N LEU A 54 5.18 -12.31 -8.85
CA LEU A 54 6.60 -12.29 -8.50
C LEU A 54 7.44 -11.39 -9.40
N ASP A 55 7.17 -11.39 -10.72
CA ASP A 55 7.90 -10.57 -11.71
C ASP A 55 7.16 -9.25 -12.02
N PRO A 56 7.48 -8.12 -11.36
CA PRO A 56 6.83 -6.84 -11.63
C PRO A 56 7.09 -6.35 -13.07
N ALA A 57 8.15 -6.83 -13.72
CA ALA A 57 8.45 -6.47 -15.09
C ALA A 57 7.43 -7.08 -16.06
N ARG A 58 6.95 -8.30 -15.79
CA ARG A 58 5.85 -8.91 -16.53
C ARG A 58 4.55 -8.14 -16.38
N VAL A 59 4.21 -7.72 -15.16
CA VAL A 59 2.99 -6.92 -14.92
C VAL A 59 3.06 -5.58 -15.69
N LEU A 60 4.23 -4.93 -15.67
CA LEU A 60 4.46 -3.69 -16.43
C LEU A 60 4.29 -3.88 -17.95
N VAL A 61 4.77 -5.00 -18.50
CA VAL A 61 4.60 -5.35 -19.93
C VAL A 61 3.13 -5.56 -20.28
N GLU A 62 2.37 -6.23 -19.42
CA GLU A 62 0.95 -6.50 -19.67
C GLU A 62 0.12 -5.22 -19.56
N TYR A 63 0.47 -4.34 -18.62
CA TYR A 63 -0.07 -2.99 -18.57
C TYR A 63 0.30 -2.16 -19.81
N ALA A 64 1.53 -2.32 -20.34
CA ALA A 64 1.93 -1.63 -21.57
C ALA A 64 1.08 -2.07 -22.77
N ARG A 65 0.68 -3.35 -22.84
CA ARG A 65 -0.26 -3.85 -23.86
C ARG A 65 -1.68 -3.30 -23.69
N LEU A 66 -2.11 -2.99 -22.46
CA LEU A 66 -3.38 -2.28 -22.24
C LEU A 66 -3.29 -0.84 -22.75
N ARG A 67 -2.22 -0.12 -22.39
CA ARG A 67 -2.01 1.28 -22.77
C ARG A 67 -1.77 1.50 -24.26
N SER A 68 -1.21 0.53 -24.98
CA SER A 68 -1.01 0.64 -26.43
C SER A 68 -2.32 0.79 -27.20
N ARG A 69 -3.44 0.29 -26.67
CA ARG A 69 -4.79 0.50 -27.23
C ARG A 69 -5.19 1.98 -27.24
N GLY A 70 -4.63 2.77 -26.34
CA GLY A 70 -4.78 4.23 -26.25
C GLY A 70 -3.62 5.02 -26.87
N GLY A 71 -2.74 4.39 -27.65
CA GLY A 71 -1.62 5.05 -28.32
C GLY A 71 -0.47 5.42 -27.38
N ALA A 72 -0.29 4.73 -26.27
CA ALA A 72 0.88 4.90 -25.40
C ALA A 72 1.77 3.67 -25.45
N ARG A 73 3.08 3.87 -25.59
CA ARG A 73 4.07 2.78 -25.67
C ARG A 73 5.08 2.84 -24.55
N LEU A 74 5.45 1.67 -24.02
CA LEU A 74 6.58 1.56 -23.10
C LEU A 74 7.89 1.66 -23.91
N VAL A 75 8.72 2.66 -23.61
CA VAL A 75 9.96 2.93 -24.37
C VAL A 75 11.23 2.60 -23.61
N ALA A 76 11.18 2.63 -22.28
CA ALA A 76 12.29 2.24 -21.42
C ALA A 76 11.76 1.77 -20.06
N ALA A 77 12.48 0.87 -19.39
CA ALA A 77 12.16 0.39 -18.05
C ALA A 77 13.41 0.24 -17.17
N ALA A 78 13.24 0.37 -15.86
CA ALA A 78 14.26 0.02 -14.88
C ALA A 78 13.64 -0.91 -13.85
N THR A 79 14.38 -1.90 -13.39
CA THR A 79 13.91 -2.85 -12.37
C THR A 79 15.00 -3.17 -11.38
N THR A 80 14.62 -3.34 -10.12
CA THR A 80 15.50 -3.84 -9.05
C THR A 80 15.65 -5.37 -9.10
N SER A 81 14.79 -6.05 -9.87
CA SER A 81 14.89 -7.49 -10.13
C SER A 81 16.06 -7.80 -11.07
N LYS A 82 16.65 -8.99 -10.87
CA LYS A 82 17.59 -9.58 -11.84
C LYS A 82 16.85 -10.27 -13.00
N VAL A 83 15.57 -10.55 -12.84
CA VAL A 83 14.71 -11.13 -13.88
C VAL A 83 14.22 -10.01 -14.78
N VAL A 84 14.63 -10.06 -16.05
CA VAL A 84 14.31 -9.03 -17.07
C VAL A 84 13.75 -9.64 -18.35
N ASP A 85 13.44 -10.94 -18.35
CA ASP A 85 13.07 -11.68 -19.56
C ASP A 85 11.79 -11.12 -20.20
N ALA A 86 10.79 -10.74 -19.39
CA ALA A 86 9.59 -10.10 -19.90
C ALA A 86 9.88 -8.78 -20.66
N LEU A 87 10.82 -7.96 -20.16
CA LEU A 87 11.20 -6.71 -20.84
C LEU A 87 12.00 -6.99 -22.12
N ARG A 88 12.91 -7.98 -22.08
CA ARG A 88 13.70 -8.40 -23.24
C ARG A 88 12.81 -8.94 -24.35
N GLU A 89 11.89 -9.84 -24.03
CA GLU A 89 10.91 -10.41 -24.97
C GLU A 89 9.97 -9.35 -25.55
N PHE A 90 9.60 -8.35 -24.76
CA PHE A 90 8.80 -7.23 -25.22
C PHE A 90 9.58 -6.22 -26.09
N GLY A 91 10.91 -6.35 -26.16
CA GLY A 91 11.76 -5.50 -27.00
C GLY A 91 11.94 -4.08 -26.47
N VAL A 92 11.84 -3.85 -25.16
CA VAL A 92 12.05 -2.54 -24.54
C VAL A 92 13.49 -2.37 -24.03
N GLU A 93 14.04 -1.17 -24.21
CA GLU A 93 15.28 -0.77 -23.55
C GLU A 93 15.12 -0.88 -22.02
N HIS A 94 16.06 -1.52 -21.34
CA HIS A 94 15.95 -1.75 -19.91
C HIS A 94 17.28 -1.68 -19.17
N ALA A 95 17.21 -1.29 -17.90
CA ALA A 95 18.31 -1.33 -16.96
C ALA A 95 17.96 -2.18 -15.73
N SER A 96 18.92 -2.99 -15.27
CA SER A 96 18.85 -3.62 -13.95
C SER A 96 19.55 -2.71 -12.95
N CYS A 97 18.82 -2.30 -11.93
CA CYS A 97 19.27 -1.39 -10.88
C CYS A 97 19.21 -2.15 -9.54
N PRO A 98 20.08 -3.16 -9.32
CA PRO A 98 20.09 -3.89 -8.06
C PRO A 98 20.41 -2.92 -6.91
N ARG A 99 19.92 -3.26 -5.72
CA ARG A 99 20.24 -2.48 -4.51
C ARG A 99 21.76 -2.53 -4.28
N ASP A 100 22.41 -1.38 -4.36
CA ASP A 100 23.80 -1.23 -3.94
C ASP A 100 23.83 -0.87 -2.45
N TYR A 101 24.53 -1.67 -1.65
CA TYR A 101 24.72 -1.46 -0.21
C TYR A 101 26.01 -0.71 0.12
N ASN A 102 26.85 -0.44 -0.89
CA ASN A 102 28.18 0.16 -0.74
C ASN A 102 28.24 1.62 -1.21
N GLU A 103 27.22 2.14 -1.89
CA GLU A 103 27.18 3.53 -2.33
C GLU A 103 26.76 4.47 -1.18
N LEU A 104 27.43 5.63 -1.10
CA LEU A 104 26.90 6.80 -0.40
C LEU A 104 25.63 7.22 -1.12
N LEU A 105 24.50 6.67 -0.68
CA LEU A 105 23.21 7.04 -1.23
C LEU A 105 22.97 8.53 -0.96
N PRO A 106 22.40 9.27 -1.92
CA PRO A 106 21.89 10.60 -1.64
C PRO A 106 20.94 10.55 -0.44
N ALA A 107 20.77 11.69 0.24
CA ALA A 107 19.84 11.79 1.35
C ALA A 107 18.48 11.20 0.94
N PRO A 108 17.88 10.34 1.78
CA PRO A 108 16.63 9.68 1.42
C PRO A 108 15.56 10.75 1.14
N PRO A 109 14.66 10.53 0.17
CA PRO A 109 13.52 11.41 -0.04
C PRO A 109 12.76 11.65 1.27
N VAL A 110 12.24 12.85 1.43
CA VAL A 110 11.39 13.24 2.57
C VAL A 110 10.04 13.68 2.05
N LEU A 111 9.03 13.73 2.93
CA LEU A 111 7.74 14.30 2.58
C LEU A 111 7.88 15.82 2.42
N ASP A 112 7.80 16.30 1.18
CA ASP A 112 7.97 17.70 0.80
C ASP A 112 7.07 18.04 -0.40
N ASP A 113 7.29 19.19 -1.05
CA ASP A 113 6.54 19.63 -2.22
C ASP A 113 6.84 18.81 -3.49
N MET A 114 7.91 18.02 -3.49
CA MET A 114 8.32 17.17 -4.61
C MET A 114 7.88 15.71 -4.46
N HIS A 115 7.72 15.22 -3.22
CA HIS A 115 7.32 13.86 -2.92
C HIS A 115 5.98 13.74 -2.22
N ALA A 116 5.16 12.78 -2.65
CA ALA A 116 3.85 12.51 -2.10
C ALA A 116 3.90 11.38 -1.07
N HIS A 117 3.01 11.48 -0.08
CA HIS A 117 2.68 10.39 0.83
C HIS A 117 2.00 9.25 0.05
N ARG A 118 2.29 8.00 0.41
CA ARG A 118 1.74 6.79 -0.24
C ARG A 118 0.21 6.75 -0.36
N LEU A 119 -0.52 7.20 0.67
CA LEU A 119 -1.98 7.38 0.59
C LEU A 119 -2.38 8.40 -0.47
N ALA A 120 -1.66 9.52 -0.60
CA ALA A 120 -1.97 10.55 -1.59
C ALA A 120 -1.70 10.08 -3.02
N VAL A 121 -0.71 9.19 -3.20
CA VAL A 121 -0.40 8.59 -4.51
C VAL A 121 -1.57 7.76 -5.02
N GLN A 122 -2.15 6.94 -4.14
CA GLN A 122 -3.17 5.96 -4.54
C GLN A 122 -4.61 6.46 -4.36
N TRP A 123 -4.85 7.30 -3.36
CA TRP A 123 -6.13 7.93 -3.05
C TRP A 123 -5.95 9.43 -2.79
N PRO A 124 -5.74 10.25 -3.84
CA PRO A 124 -5.45 11.67 -3.71
C PRO A 124 -6.55 12.46 -3.00
N ASP A 125 -7.79 12.00 -3.03
CA ASP A 125 -8.93 12.63 -2.34
C ASP A 125 -9.03 12.24 -0.86
N LEU A 126 -8.61 11.03 -0.49
CA LEU A 126 -8.71 10.55 0.90
C LEU A 126 -7.62 11.12 1.80
N PHE A 127 -6.40 11.24 1.28
CA PHE A 127 -5.28 11.78 2.05
C PHE A 127 -5.58 13.16 2.68
N PRO A 128 -5.97 14.20 1.92
CA PRO A 128 -6.25 15.52 2.51
C PRO A 128 -7.45 15.52 3.47
N ARG A 129 -8.44 14.62 3.27
CA ARG A 129 -9.58 14.47 4.18
C ARG A 129 -9.12 13.91 5.53
N ILE A 130 -8.37 12.80 5.51
CA ILE A 130 -7.85 12.17 6.73
C ILE A 130 -6.89 13.11 7.46
N THR A 131 -5.97 13.77 6.75
CA THR A 131 -5.04 14.73 7.38
C THR A 131 -5.80 15.88 8.05
N ARG A 132 -6.78 16.49 7.36
CA ARG A 132 -7.56 17.59 7.94
C ARG A 132 -8.35 17.18 9.17
N LEU A 133 -8.98 16.01 9.14
CA LEU A 133 -9.71 15.49 10.30
C LEU A 133 -8.77 15.08 11.44
N ALA A 134 -7.57 14.59 11.12
CA ALA A 134 -6.54 14.29 12.12
C ALA A 134 -6.09 15.55 12.85
N ASP A 135 -5.88 16.65 12.11
CA ASP A 135 -5.51 17.95 12.66
C ASP A 135 -6.64 18.57 13.50
N TRP A 136 -7.91 18.35 13.10
CA TRP A 136 -9.08 18.81 13.86
C TRP A 136 -9.32 17.97 15.12
N ASN A 137 -9.40 16.64 14.97
CA ASN A 137 -9.68 15.71 16.06
C ASN A 137 -9.16 14.30 15.75
N GLY A 138 -7.84 14.10 15.85
CA GLY A 138 -7.20 12.81 15.63
C GLY A 138 -7.74 11.68 16.50
N GLY A 139 -8.18 11.97 17.73
CA GLY A 139 -8.82 10.98 18.60
C GLY A 139 -10.15 10.46 18.05
N ALA A 140 -10.97 11.34 17.48
CA ALA A 140 -12.21 10.95 16.82
C ALA A 140 -11.95 10.11 15.56
N VAL A 141 -10.96 10.48 14.73
CA VAL A 141 -10.58 9.68 13.55
C VAL A 141 -10.06 8.31 13.97
N LEU A 142 -9.19 8.25 14.99
CA LEU A 142 -8.67 6.99 15.50
C LEU A 142 -9.82 6.06 15.95
N ASN A 143 -10.73 6.56 16.78
CA ASN A 143 -11.77 5.74 17.40
C ASN A 143 -12.96 5.41 16.47
N ARG A 144 -13.34 6.33 15.57
CA ARG A 144 -14.54 6.17 14.71
C ARG A 144 -14.21 5.70 13.30
N VAL A 145 -12.94 5.70 12.90
CA VAL A 145 -12.50 5.25 11.58
C VAL A 145 -11.49 4.11 11.70
N MET A 146 -10.36 4.33 12.38
CA MET A 146 -9.29 3.34 12.39
C MET A 146 -9.61 2.10 13.24
N VAL A 147 -10.22 2.27 14.42
CA VAL A 147 -10.61 1.14 15.27
C VAL A 147 -11.61 0.21 14.56
N PRO A 148 -12.73 0.69 13.97
CA PRO A 148 -13.63 -0.16 13.19
C PRO A 148 -12.92 -0.89 12.03
N LEU A 149 -12.04 -0.19 11.29
CA LEU A 149 -11.26 -0.81 10.22
C LEU A 149 -10.37 -1.94 10.75
N VAL A 150 -9.66 -1.73 11.85
CA VAL A 150 -8.79 -2.76 12.42
C VAL A 150 -9.59 -3.94 12.97
N MET A 151 -10.78 -3.69 13.53
CA MET A 151 -11.68 -4.77 13.93
C MET A 151 -12.08 -5.66 12.75
N GLU A 152 -12.43 -5.07 11.61
CA GLU A 152 -12.73 -5.80 10.37
C GLU A 152 -11.51 -6.57 9.86
N MET A 153 -10.33 -5.95 9.88
CA MET A 153 -9.09 -6.62 9.48
C MET A 153 -8.72 -7.77 10.42
N MET A 154 -8.91 -7.62 11.73
CA MET A 154 -8.67 -8.67 12.72
C MET A 154 -9.65 -9.82 12.58
N ASP A 155 -10.93 -9.54 12.29
CA ASP A 155 -11.93 -10.56 11.95
C ASP A 155 -11.49 -11.34 10.70
N GLY A 156 -11.07 -10.63 9.65
CA GLY A 156 -10.51 -11.23 8.44
C GLY A 156 -9.24 -12.04 8.68
N VAL A 157 -8.39 -11.68 9.64
CA VAL A 157 -7.20 -12.46 10.03
C VAL A 157 -7.58 -13.72 10.83
N GLN A 158 -8.62 -13.65 11.66
CA GLN A 158 -9.04 -14.76 12.52
C GLN A 158 -9.89 -15.79 11.79
N HIS A 159 -10.71 -15.33 10.84
CA HIS A 159 -11.68 -16.15 10.10
C HIS A 159 -11.35 -16.26 8.61
N GLY A 160 -10.27 -15.62 8.16
CA GLY A 160 -9.84 -15.59 6.77
C GLY A 160 -9.57 -16.98 6.20
N GLY A 161 -9.97 -17.17 4.94
CA GLY A 161 -9.57 -18.34 4.16
C GLY A 161 -8.06 -18.38 3.92
N GLY A 162 -7.54 -19.51 3.42
CA GLY A 162 -6.13 -19.65 3.08
C GLY A 162 -5.26 -20.35 4.12
N GLY A 163 -5.81 -20.78 5.25
CA GLY A 163 -5.12 -21.64 6.23
C GLY A 163 -3.95 -20.95 6.96
N VAL A 164 -3.92 -19.62 6.97
CA VAL A 164 -2.93 -18.81 7.69
C VAL A 164 -3.47 -18.46 9.06
N ASP A 165 -2.81 -18.94 10.10
CA ASP A 165 -3.18 -18.60 11.47
C ASP A 165 -2.79 -17.16 11.83
N CYS A 166 -3.63 -16.50 12.63
CA CYS A 166 -3.30 -15.22 13.26
C CYS A 166 -2.01 -15.36 14.10
N PRO A 167 -0.93 -14.63 13.76
CA PRO A 167 0.32 -14.72 14.50
C PRO A 167 0.16 -14.31 15.97
N PRO A 168 0.77 -15.02 16.93
CA PRO A 168 0.70 -14.66 18.34
C PRO A 168 1.07 -13.20 18.65
N PRO A 169 2.12 -12.60 18.04
CA PRO A 169 2.45 -11.19 18.28
C PRO A 169 1.32 -10.23 17.90
N LEU A 170 0.59 -10.50 16.81
CA LEU A 170 -0.56 -9.68 16.39
C LEU A 170 -1.72 -9.80 17.38
N ARG A 171 -2.10 -11.03 17.74
CA ARG A 171 -3.18 -11.28 18.70
C ARG A 171 -2.89 -10.61 20.05
N GLN A 172 -1.69 -10.84 20.60
CA GLN A 172 -1.29 -10.30 21.89
C GLN A 172 -1.26 -8.77 21.89
N MET A 173 -0.70 -8.15 20.85
CA MET A 173 -0.67 -6.69 20.75
C MET A 173 -2.08 -6.10 20.65
N TRP A 174 -2.97 -6.74 19.89
CA TRP A 174 -4.37 -6.32 19.79
C TRP A 174 -5.12 -6.44 21.12
N ASP A 175 -4.92 -7.53 21.86
CA ASP A 175 -5.54 -7.73 23.18
C ASP A 175 -5.09 -6.65 24.19
N VAL A 176 -3.80 -6.33 24.21
CA VAL A 176 -3.25 -5.28 25.10
C VAL A 176 -3.73 -3.90 24.69
N LEU A 177 -3.83 -3.60 23.39
CA LEU A 177 -4.44 -2.34 22.93
C LEU A 177 -5.89 -2.21 23.41
N GLY A 178 -6.64 -3.32 23.40
CA GLY A 178 -8.02 -3.37 23.87
C GLY A 178 -8.19 -3.15 25.38
N SER A 179 -7.15 -3.36 26.19
CA SER A 179 -7.21 -3.09 27.64
C SER A 179 -7.15 -1.59 27.97
N GLY A 180 -6.63 -0.78 27.04
CA GLY A 180 -6.40 0.65 27.24
C GLY A 180 -5.19 0.98 28.12
N ASP A 181 -4.38 -0.03 28.48
CA ASP A 181 -3.17 0.17 29.26
C ASP A 181 -2.06 0.85 28.46
N VAL A 182 -1.16 1.55 29.16
CA VAL A 182 0.03 2.13 28.53
C VAL A 182 0.98 1.00 28.11
N ILE A 183 1.20 0.88 26.79
CA ILE A 183 2.11 -0.11 26.22
C ILE A 183 3.56 0.43 26.26
N PRO A 184 4.50 -0.25 26.93
CA PRO A 184 5.90 0.18 26.97
C PRO A 184 6.56 0.18 25.60
N GLN A 185 7.48 1.11 25.34
CA GLN A 185 8.18 1.23 24.06
C GLN A 185 8.86 -0.08 23.61
N LYS A 186 9.43 -0.84 24.54
CA LYS A 186 10.04 -2.14 24.24
C LYS A 186 9.05 -3.12 23.58
N ALA A 187 7.79 -3.13 24.03
CA ALA A 187 6.77 -4.00 23.45
C ALA A 187 6.42 -3.58 22.02
N TRP A 188 6.42 -2.27 21.73
CA TRP A 188 6.31 -1.75 20.37
C TRP A 188 7.50 -2.13 19.50
N ASP A 189 8.71 -2.02 20.01
CA ASP A 189 9.93 -2.37 19.27
C ASP A 189 9.97 -3.86 18.92
N ASP A 190 9.63 -4.72 19.88
CA ASP A 190 9.51 -6.18 19.70
C ASP A 190 8.42 -6.49 18.65
N PHE A 191 7.23 -5.87 18.76
CA PHE A 191 6.16 -6.05 17.80
C PHE A 191 6.53 -5.60 16.38
N HIS A 192 7.19 -4.45 16.24
CA HIS A 192 7.67 -3.97 14.94
C HIS A 192 8.78 -4.84 14.35
N LEU A 193 9.60 -5.47 15.19
CA LEU A 193 10.56 -6.47 14.72
C LEU A 193 9.82 -7.68 14.15
N GLU A 194 8.86 -8.24 14.88
CA GLU A 194 8.04 -9.37 14.42
C GLU A 194 7.24 -9.05 13.15
N ALA A 195 6.63 -7.86 13.08
CA ALA A 195 5.91 -7.40 11.88
C ALA A 195 6.83 -7.30 10.66
N ARG A 196 8.05 -6.78 10.83
CA ARG A 196 9.05 -6.71 9.75
C ARG A 196 9.53 -8.09 9.33
N LEU A 197 9.80 -8.98 10.28
CA LEU A 197 10.19 -10.36 10.00
C LEU A 197 9.09 -11.06 9.21
N TYR A 198 7.85 -11.06 9.72
CA TYR A 198 6.70 -11.62 9.03
C TYR A 198 6.55 -11.07 7.60
N TYR A 199 6.66 -9.75 7.44
CA TYR A 199 6.62 -9.14 6.11
C TYR A 199 7.71 -9.68 5.18
N THR A 200 8.96 -9.62 5.60
CA THR A 200 10.12 -9.96 4.75
C THR A 200 10.30 -11.44 4.47
N THR A 201 9.82 -12.32 5.35
CA THR A 201 10.00 -13.77 5.20
C THR A 201 8.79 -14.47 4.62
N THR A 202 7.61 -13.88 4.81
CA THR A 202 6.33 -14.54 4.52
C THR A 202 5.58 -13.76 3.45
N SER A 203 5.13 -12.54 3.74
CA SER A 203 4.19 -11.84 2.85
C SER A 203 4.82 -10.95 1.76
N SER A 204 6.15 -10.84 1.69
CA SER A 204 6.85 -10.17 0.58
C SER A 204 7.16 -11.12 -0.58
N ASN A 205 6.97 -12.43 -0.42
CA ASN A 205 7.31 -13.43 -1.42
C ASN A 205 6.03 -14.15 -1.92
N PRO A 206 5.43 -13.68 -3.02
CA PRO A 206 4.15 -14.19 -3.51
C PRO A 206 4.03 -15.68 -3.93
N GLY A 207 5.00 -16.53 -3.58
CA GLY A 207 5.10 -17.89 -4.09
C GLY A 207 5.68 -17.92 -5.51
N ARG A 208 6.15 -19.10 -5.94
CA ARG A 208 6.79 -19.30 -7.26
C ARG A 208 5.74 -19.44 -8.36
N ASP A 209 6.07 -18.92 -9.55
CA ASP A 209 5.51 -19.24 -10.89
C ASP A 209 4.87 -20.64 -10.94
N VAL A 210 3.71 -20.89 -11.55
CA VAL A 210 3.31 -20.65 -12.95
C VAL A 210 1.78 -20.48 -12.95
N GLU A 211 1.22 -19.89 -14.01
CA GLU A 211 -0.23 -19.90 -14.34
C GLU A 211 -1.02 -21.03 -13.65
N ALA A 212 -1.95 -20.68 -12.77
CA ALA A 212 -3.00 -21.52 -12.17
C ALA A 212 -2.85 -22.11 -10.75
N ASP A 213 -1.89 -21.71 -9.89
CA ASP A 213 -2.03 -22.05 -8.45
C ASP A 213 -2.93 -21.06 -7.70
N THR A 214 -4.25 -21.26 -7.80
CA THR A 214 -5.26 -20.53 -7.02
C THR A 214 -5.02 -20.67 -5.52
N SER A 215 -4.50 -21.81 -5.06
CA SER A 215 -4.26 -22.07 -3.63
C SER A 215 -3.13 -21.19 -3.09
N GLY A 216 -2.01 -21.11 -3.82
CA GLY A 216 -0.89 -20.22 -3.47
C GLY A 216 -1.29 -18.74 -3.40
N ARG A 217 -2.17 -18.29 -4.30
CA ARG A 217 -2.70 -16.91 -4.27
C ARG A 217 -3.55 -16.63 -3.05
N VAL A 218 -4.43 -17.57 -2.68
CA VAL A 218 -5.29 -17.42 -1.51
C VAL A 218 -4.45 -17.38 -0.23
N VAL A 219 -3.42 -18.23 -0.12
CA VAL A 219 -2.45 -18.19 0.98
C VAL A 219 -1.74 -16.84 1.02
N TYR A 220 -1.22 -16.37 -0.11
CA TYR A 220 -0.52 -15.08 -0.18
C TYR A 220 -1.43 -13.90 0.22
N GLN A 221 -2.69 -13.90 -0.22
CA GLN A 221 -3.65 -12.86 0.17
C GLN A 221 -3.91 -12.86 1.68
N ALA A 222 -4.00 -14.04 2.30
CA ALA A 222 -4.16 -14.16 3.74
C ALA A 222 -2.92 -13.67 4.50
N GLU A 223 -1.71 -14.05 4.06
CA GLU A 223 -0.45 -13.54 4.62
C GLU A 223 -0.32 -12.02 4.43
N TRP A 224 -0.75 -11.51 3.27
CA TRP A 224 -0.75 -10.09 2.98
C TRP A 224 -1.69 -9.32 3.92
N LEU A 225 -2.90 -9.83 4.13
CA LEU A 225 -3.84 -9.27 5.10
C LEU A 225 -3.20 -9.22 6.49
N VAL A 226 -2.62 -10.31 6.98
CA VAL A 226 -1.93 -10.34 8.28
C VAL A 226 -0.85 -9.26 8.38
N ALA A 227 0.02 -9.15 7.38
CA ALA A 227 1.12 -8.18 7.41
C ALA A 227 0.61 -6.73 7.41
N ARG A 228 -0.44 -6.44 6.65
CA ARG A 228 -1.07 -5.11 6.64
C ARG A 228 -1.81 -4.84 7.95
N THR A 229 -2.47 -5.82 8.55
CA THR A 229 -3.07 -5.68 9.89
C THR A 229 -2.01 -5.37 10.95
N MET A 230 -0.86 -6.06 10.93
CA MET A 230 0.26 -5.76 11.82
C MET A 230 0.79 -4.34 11.63
N GLU A 231 0.85 -3.85 10.38
CA GLU A 231 1.26 -2.48 10.09
C GLU A 231 0.27 -1.44 10.62
N VAL A 232 -1.04 -1.66 10.46
CA VAL A 232 -2.06 -0.75 11.00
C VAL A 232 -2.00 -0.73 12.54
N VAL A 233 -1.94 -1.90 13.18
CA VAL A 233 -1.79 -2.03 14.64
C VAL A 233 -0.50 -1.36 15.15
N GLY A 234 0.59 -1.46 14.40
CA GLY A 234 1.83 -0.76 14.71
C GLY A 234 1.72 0.77 14.63
N GLY A 235 0.69 1.31 13.97
CA GLY A 235 0.45 2.75 13.88
C GLY A 235 0.27 3.42 15.25
N TRP A 236 -0.26 2.71 16.24
CA TRP A 236 -0.46 3.19 17.62
C TRP A 236 0.85 3.47 18.38
N ALA A 237 1.99 2.94 17.93
CA ALA A 237 3.29 3.24 18.52
C ALA A 237 3.70 4.71 18.34
N HIS A 238 3.14 5.40 17.34
CA HIS A 238 3.43 6.82 17.09
C HIS A 238 2.58 7.72 17.99
N GLN A 239 3.15 8.85 18.41
CA GLN A 239 2.46 9.85 19.22
C GLN A 239 2.58 11.23 18.54
N PRO A 240 1.50 11.74 17.90
CA PRO A 240 0.20 11.08 17.69
C PRO A 240 0.29 9.90 16.68
N PRO A 241 -0.70 8.97 16.67
CA PRO A 241 -0.75 7.90 15.68
C PRO A 241 -0.76 8.42 14.23
N SER A 242 -0.03 7.75 13.33
CA SER A 242 0.04 8.15 11.91
C SER A 242 -1.21 7.67 11.15
N LEU A 243 -2.32 8.41 11.28
CA LEU A 243 -3.62 8.03 10.72
C LEU A 243 -3.61 7.84 9.20
N ALA A 244 -2.80 8.61 8.46
CA ALA A 244 -2.67 8.45 7.01
C ALA A 244 -1.92 7.16 6.63
N ASP A 245 -0.91 6.75 7.41
CA ASP A 245 -0.21 5.49 7.20
C ASP A 245 -1.09 4.29 7.57
N MET A 246 -1.83 4.40 8.68
CA MET A 246 -2.81 3.40 9.10
C MET A 246 -3.88 3.19 8.03
N ALA A 247 -4.46 4.28 7.52
CA ALA A 247 -5.43 4.22 6.43
C ALA A 247 -4.85 3.56 5.17
N TYR A 248 -3.60 3.89 4.79
CA TYR A 248 -2.96 3.29 3.63
C TYR A 248 -2.75 1.78 3.80
N ALA A 249 -2.27 1.34 4.96
CA ALA A 249 -2.05 -0.08 5.23
C ALA A 249 -3.37 -0.87 5.19
N ALA A 250 -4.46 -0.32 5.76
CA ALA A 250 -5.80 -0.89 5.65
C ALA A 250 -6.28 -0.96 4.18
N ALA A 251 -6.10 0.13 3.44
CA ALA A 251 -6.48 0.22 2.04
C ALA A 251 -5.76 -0.80 1.15
N ALA A 252 -4.49 -1.08 1.46
CA ALA A 252 -3.66 -2.03 0.73
C ALA A 252 -4.09 -3.50 0.91
N ALA A 253 -4.86 -3.81 1.95
CA ALA A 253 -5.45 -5.13 2.17
C ALA A 253 -6.95 -5.20 1.84
N CYS A 254 -7.58 -4.06 1.55
CA CYS A 254 -9.00 -3.99 1.25
C CYS A 254 -9.32 -4.64 -0.09
N VAL A 255 -10.34 -5.51 -0.09
CA VAL A 255 -10.96 -6.04 -1.31
C VAL A 255 -12.10 -5.11 -1.70
N GLY A 256 -12.01 -4.49 -2.88
CA GLY A 256 -13.03 -3.59 -3.41
C GLY A 256 -12.68 -2.11 -3.32
N ASP A 257 -13.71 -1.25 -3.28
CA ASP A 257 -13.57 0.20 -3.27
C ASP A 257 -13.39 0.73 -1.85
N PHE A 258 -12.13 0.86 -1.43
CA PHE A 258 -11.78 1.37 -0.11
C PHE A 258 -12.30 2.80 0.16
N ALA A 259 -12.41 3.65 -0.87
CA ALA A 259 -12.91 5.01 -0.68
C ALA A 259 -14.40 5.01 -0.37
N ALA A 260 -15.18 4.16 -1.04
CA ALA A 260 -16.58 3.94 -0.73
C ALA A 260 -16.78 3.35 0.68
N THR A 261 -15.89 2.44 1.12
CA THR A 261 -15.93 1.89 2.48
C THR A 261 -15.70 2.96 3.55
N LEU A 262 -14.76 3.88 3.33
CA LEU A 262 -14.44 4.95 4.28
C LEU A 262 -15.46 6.09 4.32
N GLU A 263 -16.14 6.34 3.21
CA GLU A 263 -17.08 7.45 3.07
C GLU A 263 -18.09 7.60 4.22
N PRO A 264 -18.85 6.56 4.63
CA PRO A 264 -19.80 6.68 5.74
C PRO A 264 -19.16 6.93 7.11
N MET A 265 -17.86 6.62 7.29
CA MET A 265 -17.13 6.88 8.53
C MET A 265 -16.56 8.31 8.59
N LEU A 266 -16.11 8.82 7.44
CA LEU A 266 -15.52 10.15 7.34
C LEU A 266 -16.58 11.26 7.33
N ARG A 267 -17.70 11.06 6.62
CA ARG A 267 -18.71 12.10 6.40
C ARG A 267 -19.24 12.74 7.71
N PRO A 268 -19.61 11.98 8.76
CA PRO A 268 -20.10 12.58 10.00
C PRO A 268 -19.06 13.46 10.69
N LEU A 269 -17.78 13.06 10.65
CA LEU A 269 -16.69 13.84 11.24
C LEU A 269 -16.46 15.15 10.48
N GLU A 270 -16.60 15.12 9.15
CA GLU A 270 -16.50 16.32 8.32
C GLU A 270 -17.64 17.31 8.60
N ASP A 271 -18.85 16.81 8.79
CA ASP A 271 -20.03 17.63 9.12
C ASP A 271 -19.90 18.26 10.52
N GLU A 272 -19.40 17.50 11.50
CA GLU A 272 -19.10 18.00 12.85
C GLU A 272 -18.04 19.11 12.81
N ALA A 273 -16.92 18.88 12.14
CA ALA A 273 -15.86 19.87 11.97
C ALA A 273 -16.35 21.15 11.26
N ALA A 274 -17.21 21.01 10.24
CA ALA A 274 -17.81 22.14 9.55
C ALA A 274 -18.82 22.90 10.44
N GLY A 275 -19.55 22.20 11.30
CA GLY A 275 -20.47 22.79 12.28
C GLY A 275 -19.75 23.64 13.31
N GLU A 276 -18.68 23.13 13.91
CA GLU A 276 -17.84 23.87 14.88
C GLU A 276 -17.20 25.10 14.26
N ALA A 277 -16.67 24.98 13.04
CA ALA A 277 -16.08 26.10 12.32
C ALA A 277 -17.08 27.22 12.02
N ARG A 278 -18.38 26.91 11.91
CA ARG A 278 -19.46 27.90 11.74
C ARG A 278 -19.88 28.52 13.07
N ALA A 279 -19.88 27.76 14.16
CA ALA A 279 -20.21 28.27 15.49
C ALA A 279 -19.17 29.26 16.04
N ASN A 280 -17.92 29.17 15.59
CA ASN A 280 -16.80 30.02 16.01
C ASN A 280 -16.58 31.26 15.13
N ARG A 281 -17.50 31.58 14.20
CA ARG A 281 -17.48 32.78 13.35
C ARG A 281 -18.58 33.75 13.77
#